data_AF-A0A9D2LJV6-F1
#
_entry.id   AF-A0A9D2LJV6-F1
#
_cell.length_a   1.000
_cell.length_b   1.000
_cell.length_c   1.000
_cell.angle_alpha   90.00
_cell.angle_beta   90.00
_cell.angle_gamma   90.00
#
_symmetry.space_group_name_H-M   'P 1'
#
loop_
_entity.id
_entity.type
_entity.pdbx_description
1 polymer ?
#
loop_
_entity_poly.entity_id
_entity_poly.type
_entity_poly.pdbx_seq_one_letter_code
_entity_poly.pdbx_strand_id
1 'polypeptide(L)' 'MEQNPAAATLWRMWVDTKRRIVSFHEEKDCQMLEFRSHEMFLNCVDQYACKQYRYQ' A
#
# COMPACT_ATOMS: atom_id res chain seq x y z
N MET A 1 -19.09 14.70 18.90
CA MET A 1 -18.59 14.09 17.67
C MET A 1 -17.44 13.18 18.08
N GLU A 2 -17.70 11.89 18.16
CA GLU A 2 -16.69 10.88 18.50
C GLU A 2 -15.64 10.86 17.39
N GLN A 3 -14.52 11.53 17.63
CA GLN A 3 -13.30 11.37 16.85
C GLN A 3 -12.78 9.97 17.20
N ASN A 4 -13.23 8.95 16.48
CA ASN A 4 -12.72 7.60 16.61
C ASN A 4 -11.24 7.61 16.18
N PRO A 5 -10.26 7.51 17.09
CA PRO A 5 -8.85 7.51 16.71
C PRO A 5 -8.48 6.26 15.91
N ALA A 6 -9.36 5.27 15.80
CA ALA A 6 -9.21 4.12 14.91
C ALA A 6 -9.58 4.41 13.44
N ALA A 7 -10.06 5.61 13.11
CA ALA A 7 -10.00 6.16 11.75
C ALA A 7 -8.61 6.76 11.44
N ALA A 8 -7.60 6.50 12.28
CA ALA A 8 -6.20 6.82 12.04
C ALA A 8 -5.74 6.22 10.72
N THR A 9 -5.57 7.11 9.74
CA THR A 9 -4.82 6.96 8.49
C THR A 9 -4.57 5.52 8.06
N LEU A 10 -5.62 4.87 7.54
CA LEU A 10 -5.49 3.58 6.88
C LEU A 10 -4.78 3.81 5.54
N TRP A 11 -3.55 3.33 5.45
CA TRP A 11 -2.77 3.38 4.22
C TRP A 11 -3.10 2.16 3.38
N ARG A 12 -3.48 2.39 2.13
CA ARG A 12 -3.82 1.31 1.20
C ARG A 12 -2.94 1.42 -0.04
N MET A 13 -2.44 0.28 -0.49
CA MET A 13 -1.79 0.16 -1.79
C MET A 13 -2.23 -1.13 -2.45
N TRP A 14 -2.17 -1.16 -3.76
CA TRP A 14 -2.46 -2.30 -4.60
C TRP A 14 -1.17 -2.75 -5.26
N VAL A 15 -0.82 -4.02 -5.09
CA VAL A 15 0.46 -4.56 -5.58
C VAL A 15 0.18 -5.69 -6.56
N ASP A 16 0.60 -5.51 -7.80
CA ASP A 16 0.69 -6.58 -8.79
C ASP A 16 2.07 -7.23 -8.71
N THR A 17 2.14 -8.43 -8.16
CA THR A 17 3.39 -9.21 -8.09
C THR A 17 3.77 -9.87 -9.42
N LYS A 18 2.82 -10.04 -10.35
CA LYS A 18 3.06 -10.62 -11.68
C LYS A 18 3.74 -9.59 -12.59
N ARG A 19 3.20 -8.37 -12.63
CA ARG A 19 3.71 -7.24 -13.41
C ARG A 19 4.77 -6.44 -12.64
N ARG A 20 4.92 -6.71 -11.34
CA ARG A 20 5.76 -5.97 -10.39
C ARG A 20 5.41 -4.48 -10.39
N ILE A 21 4.13 -4.19 -10.21
CA ILE A 21 3.59 -2.82 -10.19
C ILE A 21 3.00 -2.56 -8.81
N VAL A 22 3.24 -1.39 -8.25
CA VAL A 22 2.58 -0.88 -7.06
C VAL A 22 1.74 0.33 -7.47
N SER A 23 0.47 0.33 -7.12
CA SER A 23 -0.45 1.42 -7.37
C SER A 23 -1.15 1.86 -6.09
N PHE A 24 -1.51 3.14 -6.05
CA PHE A 24 -2.24 3.74 -4.92
C PHE A 24 -3.75 3.82 -5.18
N HIS A 25 -4.19 3.31 -6.32
CA HIS A 25 -5.58 3.20 -6.72
C HIS A 25 -5.99 1.73 -6.84
N GLU A 26 -7.30 1.47 -6.71
CA GLU A 26 -7.84 0.14 -6.92
C GLU A 26 -7.60 -0.32 -8.36
N GLU A 27 -6.91 -1.44 -8.50
CA GLU A 27 -6.65 -2.06 -9.79
C GLU A 27 -7.16 -3.50 -9.81
N LYS A 28 -7.77 -3.89 -10.94
CA LYS A 28 -8.16 -5.28 -11.19
C LYS A 28 -6.90 -6.12 -11.31
N ASP A 29 -6.91 -7.28 -10.64
CA ASP A 29 -5.78 -8.22 -10.55
C ASP A 29 -4.62 -7.81 -9.63
N CYS A 30 -4.73 -6.68 -8.92
CA CYS A 30 -3.74 -6.26 -7.93
C CYS A 30 -4.13 -6.73 -6.51
N GLN A 31 -3.13 -7.09 -5.71
CA GLN A 31 -3.32 -7.46 -4.33
C GLN A 31 -3.43 -6.21 -3.45
N MET A 32 -4.59 -5.98 -2.86
CA MET A 32 -4.79 -4.89 -1.90
C MET A 32 -4.07 -5.20 -0.59
N LEU A 33 -3.24 -4.26 -0.14
CA LEU A 33 -2.58 -4.26 1.16
C LEU A 33 -3.07 -3.05 1.96
N GLU A 34 -3.59 -3.33 3.16
CA GLU A 34 -4.01 -2.30 4.11
C GLU A 34 -3.04 -2.26 5.29
N PHE A 35 -2.59 -1.07 5.63
CA PHE A 35 -1.70 -0.81 6.75
C PHE A 35 -2.33 0.20 7.69
N ARG A 36 -2.25 -0.09 8.99
CA ARG A 36 -2.67 0.82 10.06
C ARG A 36 -1.51 1.66 10.60
N SER A 37 -0.30 1.41 10.11
CA SER A 37 0.93 2.06 10.55
C SER A 37 1.69 2.59 9.35
N HIS A 38 2.01 3.89 9.39
CA HIS A 38 2.73 4.56 8.31
C HIS A 38 4.14 3.98 8.11
N GLU A 39 4.83 3.62 9.20
CA GLU A 39 6.16 3.01 9.13
C GLU A 39 6.16 1.65 8.40
N MET A 40 5.16 0.80 8.68
CA MET A 40 5.00 -0.48 7.98
C MET A 40 4.72 -0.27 6.49
N PHE A 41 3.89 0.73 6.16
CA PHE A 41 3.62 1.10 4.77
C PHE A 41 4.90 1.53 4.05
N LEU A 42 5.68 2.44 4.65
CA LEU A 42 6.94 2.93 4.06
C LEU A 42 7.97 1.81 3.89
N ASN A 43 8.14 0.94 4.88
CA ASN A 43 9.05 -0.21 4.76
C ASN A 43 8.59 -1.17 3.65
N CYS A 44 7.28 -1.34 3.47
CA CYS A 44 6.74 -2.15 2.38
C CYS A 44 7.03 -1.52 1.01
N VAL A 45 6.78 -0.21 0.85
CA VAL A 45 7.17 0.56 -0.34
C VAL A 45 8.66 0.43 -0.61
N ASP A 46 9.52 0.63 0.40
CA ASP A 46 10.97 0.52 0.26
C ASP A 46 11.39 -0.87 -0.23
N GLN A 47 10.82 -1.94 0.35
CA GLN A 47 11.07 -3.30 -0.13
C GLN A 47 10.65 -3.51 -1.58
N TYR A 48 9.50 -2.98 -2.01
CA TYR A 48 9.07 -3.07 -3.41
C TYR A 48 9.97 -2.24 -4.33
N ALA A 49 10.44 -1.08 -3.88
CA ALA A 49 11.42 -0.26 -4.60
C ALA A 49 12.76 -1.01 -4.76
N CYS A 50 13.27 -1.65 -3.70
CA CYS A 50 14.45 -2.51 -3.76
C CYS A 50 14.27 -3.71 -4.71
N LYS A 51 13.05 -4.26 -4.79
CA LYS A 51 12.70 -5.33 -5.73
C LYS A 51 12.45 -4.83 -7.16
N GLN A 52 12.69 -3.55 -7.43
CA GLN A 52 12.53 -2.89 -8.73
C GLN A 52 11.09 -2.93 -9.26
N TYR A 53 10.10 -2.83 -8.36
CA TYR A 53 8.71 -2.67 -8.75
C TYR A 53 8.48 -1.26 -9.31
N ARG A 54 7.58 -1.15 -10.30
CA ARG A 54 7.17 0.13 -10.89
C ARG A 54 6.00 0.73 -10.13
N TYR A 55 5.99 2.04 -9.95
CA TYR A 55 4.89 2.76 -9.33
C TYR A 55 4.00 3.40 -10.39
N GLN A 56 2.69 3.15 -10.35
CA GLN A 56 1.68 3.73 -11.25
C GLN A 56 0.53 4.41 -10.49
#